data_AF-A0A2V6QXU6-F1
#
_entry.id   AF-A0A2V6QXU6-F1
#
_cell.length_a   1.000
_cell.length_b   1.000
_cell.length_c   1.000
_cell.angle_alpha   90.00
_cell.angle_beta   90.00
_cell.angle_gamma   90.00
#
_symmetry.space_group_name_H-M   'P 1'
#
loop_
_entity.id
_entity.type
_entity.pdbx_description
1 polymer ?
#
loop_
_entity_poly.entity_id
_entity_poly.type
_entity_poly.pdbx_seq_one_letter_code
_entity_poly.pdbx_strand_id
1 'polypeptide(L)'
;MAAAVYALKDFIADVDRIARDEPSAHAVAERVSPLLTRLIARPESVPAEFRRRPEGGKRGRYMLHRAPHFNVVSVIWGPGETAPAHNHETWGVIGVIENEIEETRYKVQEGAAGGRATLDVTRVMRHRPGAVSCLVPGDEVHPARST
;
A
#
# COMPACT_ATOMS: atom_id res chain seq x y z
N MET A 1 2.21 19.02 27.13
CA MET A 1 3.36 18.32 26.52
C MET A 1 2.94 17.83 25.14
N ALA A 2 3.65 18.19 24.08
CA ALA A 2 3.38 17.63 22.77
C ALA A 2 3.73 16.13 22.81
N ALA A 3 2.77 15.26 22.50
CA ALA A 3 3.03 13.83 22.38
C ALA A 3 4.12 13.62 21.32
N ALA A 4 5.09 12.73 21.60
CA ALA A 4 6.15 12.41 20.67
C ALA A 4 5.55 11.93 19.33
N VAL A 5 6.08 12.47 18.22
CA VAL A 5 5.66 12.12 16.86
C VAL A 5 5.97 10.64 16.61
N TYR A 6 5.01 9.90 16.07
CA TYR A 6 5.25 8.52 15.63
C TYR A 6 6.01 8.56 14.31
N ALA A 7 7.31 8.34 14.37
CA ALA A 7 8.19 8.50 13.22
C ALA A 7 8.28 7.22 12.39
N LEU A 8 8.78 7.34 11.15
CA LEU A 8 9.01 6.20 10.26
C LEU A 8 9.85 5.08 10.91
N LYS A 9 10.85 5.43 11.74
CA LYS A 9 11.67 4.45 12.47
C LYS A 9 10.86 3.64 13.50
N ASP A 10 9.86 4.26 14.14
CA ASP A 10 9.02 3.61 15.14
C ASP A 10 8.05 2.66 14.44
N PHE A 11 7.48 3.11 13.31
CA PHE A 11 6.69 2.26 12.42
C PHE A 11 7.46 1.03 11.94
N ILE A 12 8.68 1.20 11.44
CA ILE A 12 9.55 0.10 11.01
C ILE A 12 9.77 -0.90 12.16
N ALA A 13 10.08 -0.42 13.36
CA ALA A 13 10.33 -1.29 14.51
C ALA A 13 9.08 -2.06 14.97
N ASP A 14 7.90 -1.44 14.92
CA ASP A 14 6.63 -2.09 15.25
C ASP A 14 6.25 -3.15 14.20
N VAL A 15 6.37 -2.82 12.91
CA VAL A 15 6.08 -3.76 11.81
C VAL A 15 7.03 -4.95 11.84
N ASP A 16 8.33 -4.72 12.09
CA ASP A 16 9.33 -5.78 12.19
C ASP A 16 9.01 -6.78 13.31
N ARG A 17 8.53 -6.29 14.47
CA ARG A 17 8.08 -7.17 15.56
C ARG A 17 6.87 -8.00 15.13
N ILE A 18 5.85 -7.36 14.56
CA ILE A 18 4.63 -8.04 14.13
C ILE A 18 4.94 -9.10 13.07
N ALA A 19 5.70 -8.75 12.04
CA ALA A 19 6.00 -9.62 10.91
C ALA A 19 6.90 -10.82 11.26
N ARG A 20 7.66 -10.73 12.36
CA ARG A 20 8.46 -11.86 12.87
C ARG A 20 7.63 -12.86 13.68
N ASP A 21 6.68 -12.36 14.47
CA ASP A 21 5.96 -13.18 15.46
C ASP A 21 4.63 -13.73 14.93
N GLU A 22 4.06 -13.12 13.88
CA GLU A 22 2.74 -13.46 13.34
C GLU A 22 2.85 -14.13 11.96
N PRO A 23 2.53 -15.44 11.83
CA PRO A 23 2.58 -16.14 10.55
C PRO A 23 1.38 -15.84 9.64
N SER A 24 0.25 -15.33 10.16
CA SER A 24 -0.93 -15.05 9.36
C SER A 24 -0.80 -13.72 8.62
N ALA A 25 -0.75 -13.77 7.28
CA ALA A 25 -0.76 -12.60 6.42
C ALA A 25 -1.93 -11.63 6.72
N HIS A 26 -3.10 -12.18 7.01
CA HIS A 26 -4.28 -11.40 7.38
C HIS A 26 -4.09 -10.68 8.72
N ALA A 27 -3.62 -11.41 9.75
CA ALA A 27 -3.39 -10.83 11.06
C ALA A 27 -2.26 -9.79 11.06
N VAL A 28 -1.20 -9.98 10.25
CA VAL A 28 -0.16 -8.96 10.05
C VAL A 28 -0.77 -7.70 9.45
N ALA A 29 -1.52 -7.80 8.34
CA ALA A 29 -2.12 -6.64 7.69
C ALA A 29 -3.09 -5.88 8.63
N GLU A 30 -3.94 -6.61 9.37
CA GLU A 30 -4.86 -6.02 10.35
C GLU A 30 -4.12 -5.27 11.46
N ARG A 31 -3.01 -5.80 11.97
CA ARG A 31 -2.23 -5.17 13.04
C ARG A 31 -1.36 -4.01 12.54
N VAL A 32 -0.88 -4.07 11.30
CA VAL A 32 -0.07 -3.00 10.68
C VAL A 32 -0.93 -1.82 10.22
N SER A 33 -2.16 -2.06 9.76
CA SER A 33 -3.09 -1.03 9.30
C SER A 33 -3.24 0.19 10.25
N PRO A 34 -3.55 0.03 11.54
CA PRO A 34 -3.66 1.17 12.46
C PRO A 34 -2.32 1.88 12.70
N LEU A 35 -1.19 1.18 12.59
CA LEU A 35 0.14 1.79 12.70
C LEU A 35 0.43 2.68 11.48
N LEU A 36 0.06 2.23 10.29
CA LEU A 36 0.22 3.05 9.08
C LEU A 36 -0.69 4.27 9.12
N THR A 37 -1.96 4.12 9.56
CA THR A 37 -2.87 5.25 9.79
C THR A 37 -2.23 6.29 10.72
N ARG A 38 -1.61 5.85 11.82
CA ARG A 38 -0.92 6.74 12.76
C ARG A 38 0.27 7.44 12.13
N LEU A 39 1.06 6.73 11.31
CA LEU A 39 2.23 7.30 10.63
C LEU A 39 1.82 8.38 9.63
N ILE A 40 0.83 8.10 8.78
CA ILE A 40 0.42 9.00 7.68
C ILE A 40 -0.48 10.15 8.13
N ALA A 41 -1.03 10.10 9.36
CA ALA A 41 -1.75 11.22 9.97
C ALA A 41 -0.89 12.49 10.09
N ARG A 42 0.44 12.34 9.98
CA ARG A 42 1.42 13.41 9.93
C ARG A 42 2.35 13.19 8.73
N PRO A 43 2.04 13.74 7.54
CA PRO A 43 2.83 13.56 6.33
C PRO A 43 4.33 13.85 6.50
N GLU A 44 4.69 14.74 7.40
CA GLU A 44 6.07 15.08 7.76
C GLU A 44 6.87 13.91 8.38
N SER A 45 6.20 12.84 8.82
CA SER A 45 6.84 11.61 9.29
C SER A 45 7.58 10.87 8.17
N VAL A 46 7.26 11.19 6.90
CA VAL A 46 8.00 10.77 5.71
C VAL A 46 8.74 11.99 5.14
N PRO A 47 10.09 11.94 5.02
CA PRO A 47 10.87 13.05 4.47
C PRO A 47 10.35 13.52 3.11
N ALA A 48 10.37 14.84 2.89
CA ALA A 48 9.76 15.47 1.70
C ALA A 48 10.37 14.97 0.38
N GLU A 49 11.65 14.60 0.37
CA GLU A 49 12.34 14.01 -0.79
C GLU A 49 11.72 12.68 -1.25
N PHE A 50 11.10 11.93 -0.33
CA PHE A 50 10.40 10.68 -0.63
C PHE A 50 8.91 10.86 -0.86
N ARG A 51 8.41 12.10 -0.87
CA ARG A 51 7.00 12.43 -1.18
C ARG A 51 6.86 13.17 -2.52
N ARG A 52 7.97 13.45 -3.19
CA ARG A 52 8.00 14.18 -4.46
C ARG A 52 8.51 13.29 -5.56
N ARG A 53 8.10 13.56 -6.80
CA ARG A 53 8.61 12.86 -7.97
C ARG A 53 10.07 13.28 -8.21
N PRO A 54 10.95 12.38 -8.68
CA PRO A 54 12.26 12.79 -9.16
C PRO A 54 12.11 13.74 -10.36
N GLU A 55 12.92 14.79 -10.42
CA GLU A 55 12.88 15.77 -11.51
C GLU A 55 13.06 15.09 -12.88
N GLY A 56 12.22 15.45 -13.85
CA GLY A 56 12.26 14.90 -15.22
C GLY A 56 11.99 13.40 -15.34
N GLY A 57 11.65 12.71 -14.24
CA GLY A 57 11.55 11.26 -14.19
C GLY A 57 10.13 10.71 -14.40
N LYS A 58 10.05 9.38 -14.51
CA LYS A 58 8.81 8.56 -14.47
C LYS A 58 8.26 8.47 -13.02
N ARG A 59 7.22 7.65 -12.80
CA ARG A 59 6.66 7.31 -11.46
C ARG A 59 7.75 7.17 -10.40
N GLY A 60 7.63 7.91 -9.29
CA GLY A 60 8.58 7.83 -8.18
C GLY A 60 8.36 6.54 -7.39
N ARG A 61 9.43 5.80 -7.10
CA ARG A 61 9.42 4.66 -6.17
C ARG A 61 10.68 4.70 -5.32
N TYR A 62 10.52 4.96 -4.04
CA TYR A 62 11.63 5.07 -3.09
C TYR A 62 11.55 3.94 -2.07
N MET A 63 12.60 3.12 -2.01
CA MET A 63 12.76 2.13 -0.94
C MET A 63 13.16 2.85 0.34
N LEU A 64 12.27 2.88 1.33
CA LEU A 64 12.52 3.51 2.63
C LEU A 64 13.14 2.53 3.63
N HIS A 65 12.75 1.25 3.53
CA HIS A 65 13.27 0.20 4.38
C HIS A 65 13.15 -1.15 3.70
N ARG A 66 14.18 -2.00 3.85
CA ARG A 66 14.21 -3.37 3.36
C ARG A 66 14.58 -4.32 4.49
N ALA A 67 13.73 -5.31 4.75
CA ALA A 67 13.92 -6.35 5.75
C ALA A 67 13.59 -7.73 5.15
N PRO A 68 13.95 -8.84 5.82
CA PRO A 68 13.61 -10.18 5.35
C PRO A 68 12.10 -10.43 5.20
N HIS A 69 11.28 -9.82 6.06
CA HIS A 69 9.83 -10.11 6.14
C HIS A 69 8.94 -9.01 5.56
N PHE A 70 9.48 -7.82 5.30
CA PHE A 70 8.70 -6.70 4.75
C PHE A 70 9.61 -5.65 4.11
N ASN A 71 9.01 -4.81 3.27
CA ASN A 71 9.63 -3.60 2.75
C ASN A 71 8.69 -2.41 3.01
N VAL A 72 9.26 -1.22 3.19
CA VAL A 72 8.49 0.04 3.20
C VAL A 72 8.90 0.83 1.97
N VAL A 73 7.93 1.16 1.13
CA VAL A 73 8.15 1.85 -0.14
C VAL A 73 7.24 3.07 -0.22
N SER A 74 7.79 4.22 -0.60
CA SER A 74 6.99 5.37 -1.00
C SER A 74 6.81 5.37 -2.52
N VAL A 75 5.57 5.47 -2.99
CA VAL A 75 5.23 5.48 -4.42
C VAL A 75 4.54 6.80 -4.75
N ILE A 76 5.11 7.53 -5.71
CA ILE A 76 4.62 8.84 -6.15
C ILE A 76 4.08 8.70 -7.56
N TRP A 77 2.76 8.84 -7.67
CA TRP A 77 2.04 8.76 -8.91
C TRP A 77 1.90 10.14 -9.54
N GLY A 78 2.11 10.21 -10.85
CA GLY A 78 1.76 11.38 -11.64
C GLY A 78 0.25 11.41 -11.95
N PRO A 79 -0.30 12.56 -12.34
CA PRO A 79 -1.71 12.68 -12.72
C PRO A 79 -2.10 11.66 -13.79
N GLY A 80 -3.16 10.89 -13.54
CA GLY A 80 -3.67 9.89 -14.47
C GLY A 80 -2.83 8.62 -14.63
N GLU A 81 -1.72 8.46 -13.92
CA GLU A 81 -0.95 7.22 -13.95
C GLU A 81 -1.75 6.05 -13.38
N THR A 82 -1.56 4.88 -13.98
CA THR A 82 -2.20 3.62 -13.57
C THR A 82 -1.17 2.56 -13.24
N ALA A 83 -1.49 1.68 -12.28
CA ALA A 83 -0.93 0.34 -12.21
C ALA A 83 -1.92 -0.58 -12.91
N PRO A 84 -1.47 -1.43 -13.86
CA PRO A 84 -2.30 -2.51 -14.40
C PRO A 84 -2.83 -3.41 -13.27
N ALA A 85 -3.88 -4.19 -13.55
CA ALA A 85 -4.36 -5.19 -12.60
C ALA A 85 -3.24 -6.20 -12.29
N HIS A 86 -2.98 -6.43 -11.01
CA HIS A 86 -1.95 -7.33 -10.50
C HIS A 86 -2.36 -7.88 -9.13
N ASN A 87 -1.76 -9.00 -8.73
CA ASN A 87 -1.77 -9.53 -7.36
C ASN A 87 -0.40 -9.22 -6.69
N HIS A 88 -0.33 -9.37 -5.36
CA HIS A 88 0.90 -9.13 -4.60
C HIS A 88 1.54 -10.42 -4.08
N GLU A 89 0.73 -11.47 -3.89
CA GLU A 89 1.10 -12.79 -3.36
C GLU A 89 1.65 -12.75 -1.92
N THR A 90 1.59 -11.59 -1.29
CA THR A 90 2.02 -11.32 0.08
C THR A 90 0.98 -10.43 0.77
N TRP A 91 1.08 -10.29 2.10
CA TRP A 91 0.34 -9.22 2.77
C TRP A 91 0.90 -7.85 2.37
N GLY A 92 0.06 -6.82 2.46
CA GLY A 92 0.43 -5.44 2.20
C GLY A 92 -0.55 -4.46 2.84
N VAL A 93 -0.08 -3.25 3.13
CA VAL A 93 -0.92 -2.16 3.62
C VAL A 93 -0.52 -0.90 2.86
N ILE A 94 -1.50 -0.27 2.20
CA ILE A 94 -1.32 0.97 1.45
C ILE A 94 -1.92 2.12 2.25
N GLY A 95 -1.15 3.18 2.46
CA GLY A 95 -1.61 4.42 3.09
C GLY A 95 -1.46 5.60 2.14
N VAL A 96 -2.51 6.41 2.01
CA VAL A 96 -2.50 7.59 1.14
C VAL A 96 -2.03 8.81 1.93
N ILE A 97 -0.91 9.40 1.54
CA ILE A 97 -0.35 10.58 2.22
C ILE A 97 -0.86 11.88 1.60
N GLU A 98 -0.89 11.96 0.26
CA GLU A 98 -1.29 13.15 -0.50
C GLU A 98 -2.16 12.73 -1.68
N ASN A 99 -3.06 13.63 -2.12
CA ASN A 99 -4.01 13.42 -3.22
C ASN A 99 -4.94 12.22 -3.02
N GLU A 100 -5.52 11.71 -4.12
CA GLU A 100 -6.48 10.59 -4.11
C GLU A 100 -6.02 9.51 -5.09
N ILE A 101 -6.24 8.24 -4.71
CA ILE A 101 -6.14 7.09 -5.61
C ILE A 101 -7.50 6.41 -5.72
N GLU A 102 -7.83 5.97 -6.93
CA GLU A 102 -8.94 5.06 -7.18
C GLU A 102 -8.39 3.62 -7.26
N GLU A 103 -8.96 2.72 -6.46
CA GLU A 103 -8.64 1.30 -6.42
C GLU A 103 -9.87 0.51 -6.88
N THR A 104 -9.68 -0.36 -7.87
CA THR A 104 -10.71 -1.33 -8.28
C THR A 104 -10.30 -2.71 -7.81
N ARG A 105 -11.16 -3.41 -7.07
CA ARG A 105 -10.93 -4.81 -6.72
C ARG A 105 -11.66 -5.73 -7.69
N TYR A 106 -10.95 -6.78 -8.11
CA TYR A 106 -11.47 -7.80 -8.99
C TYR A 106 -11.52 -9.16 -8.30
N LYS A 107 -12.57 -9.93 -8.60
CA LYS A 107 -12.58 -11.37 -8.41
C LYS A 107 -12.16 -12.02 -9.73
N VAL A 108 -11.17 -12.90 -9.67
CA VAL A 108 -10.76 -13.70 -10.83
C VAL A 108 -11.71 -14.88 -10.97
N GLN A 109 -12.28 -15.04 -12.15
CA GLN A 109 -12.98 -16.26 -12.54
C GLN A 109 -12.13 -17.00 -13.55
N GLU A 110 -11.73 -18.21 -13.18
CA GLU A 110 -10.99 -19.08 -14.09
C GLU A 110 -11.87 -19.45 -15.29
N GLY A 111 -11.28 -19.35 -16.48
CA GLY A 111 -11.93 -19.83 -17.70
C GLY A 111 -11.96 -21.36 -17.74
N ALA A 112 -12.66 -21.91 -18.73
CA ALA A 112 -12.49 -23.33 -19.07
C ALA A 112 -11.01 -23.65 -19.31
N ALA A 113 -10.59 -24.91 -19.14
CA ALA A 113 -9.19 -25.31 -19.30
C ALA A 113 -8.61 -24.83 -20.64
N GLY A 114 -7.54 -24.01 -20.58
CA GLY A 114 -6.91 -23.39 -21.76
C GLY A 114 -7.55 -22.07 -22.24
N GLY A 115 -8.60 -21.60 -21.57
CA GLY A 115 -9.25 -20.31 -21.79
C GLY A 115 -8.59 -19.15 -21.04
N ARG A 116 -9.06 -17.93 -21.29
CA ARG A 116 -8.66 -16.73 -20.54
C ARG A 116 -9.52 -16.58 -19.29
N ALA A 117 -8.90 -16.19 -18.17
CA ALA A 117 -9.63 -15.77 -16.98
C ALA A 117 -10.38 -14.45 -17.23
N THR A 118 -11.52 -14.28 -16.56
CA THR A 118 -12.28 -13.02 -16.56
C THR A 118 -12.16 -12.33 -15.20
N LEU A 119 -12.25 -10.99 -15.20
CA LEU A 119 -12.17 -10.17 -14.01
C LEU A 119 -13.53 -9.53 -13.72
N ASP A 120 -14.16 -9.93 -12.63
CA ASP A 120 -15.41 -9.34 -12.18
C ASP A 120 -15.09 -8.21 -11.19
N VAL A 121 -15.56 -6.98 -11.47
CA VAL A 121 -15.42 -5.87 -10.53
C VAL A 121 -16.22 -6.20 -9.27
N THR A 122 -15.55 -6.31 -8.13
CA THR A 122 -16.22 -6.48 -6.84
C THR A 122 -16.42 -5.15 -6.14
N ARG A 123 -15.49 -4.22 -6.30
CA ARG A 123 -15.54 -2.91 -5.63
C ARG A 123 -14.72 -1.86 -6.37
N VAL A 124 -15.19 -0.61 -6.34
CA VAL A 124 -14.40 0.57 -6.70
C VAL A 124 -14.35 1.48 -5.48
N MET A 125 -13.15 1.89 -5.09
CA MET A 125 -12.91 2.71 -3.90
C MET A 125 -12.07 3.93 -4.26
N ARG A 126 -12.35 5.05 -3.60
CA ARG A 126 -11.54 6.27 -3.67
C ARG A 126 -10.90 6.51 -2.31
N HIS A 127 -9.58 6.48 -2.29
CA HIS A 127 -8.78 6.61 -1.08
C HIS A 127 -8.18 8.01 -1.03
N ARG A 128 -8.65 8.81 -0.08
CA ARG A 128 -8.18 10.18 0.20
C ARG A 128 -7.02 10.20 1.19
N PRO A 129 -6.33 11.33 1.41
CA PRO A 129 -5.27 11.41 2.40
C PRO A 129 -5.73 10.91 3.78
N GLY A 130 -4.93 10.05 4.39
CA GLY A 130 -5.23 9.36 5.64
C GLY A 130 -5.98 8.03 5.48
N ALA A 131 -6.45 7.68 4.28
CA ALA A 131 -7.05 6.38 4.02
C ALA A 131 -5.99 5.27 4.01
N VAL A 132 -6.40 4.09 4.49
CA VAL A 132 -5.60 2.87 4.51
C VAL A 132 -6.39 1.72 3.87
N SER A 133 -5.74 0.98 2.97
CA SER A 133 -6.28 -0.23 2.33
C SER A 133 -5.36 -1.41 2.63
N CYS A 134 -5.93 -2.55 3.00
CA CYS A 134 -5.19 -3.79 3.24
C CYS A 134 -5.23 -4.69 2.01
N LEU A 135 -4.10 -5.28 1.68
CA LEU A 135 -3.91 -6.27 0.62
C LEU A 135 -3.51 -7.57 1.28
N VAL A 136 -4.27 -8.62 1.03
CA VAL A 136 -4.05 -9.94 1.61
C VAL A 136 -4.28 -10.99 0.52
N PRO A 137 -3.50 -12.08 0.51
CA PRO A 137 -3.65 -13.14 -0.48
C PRO A 137 -5.10 -13.65 -0.56
N GLY A 138 -5.63 -13.75 -1.78
CA GLY A 138 -7.01 -14.18 -2.05
C GLY A 138 -8.03 -13.06 -2.28
N ASP A 139 -7.69 -11.79 -2.03
CA ASP A 139 -8.61 -10.63 -2.18
C ASP A 139 -7.98 -9.41 -2.91
N GLU A 140 -6.92 -9.62 -3.70
CA GLU A 140 -5.99 -8.52 -4.04
C GLU A 140 -5.69 -8.29 -5.52
N VAL A 141 -6.48 -8.84 -6.47
CA VAL A 141 -6.31 -8.45 -7.87
C VAL A 141 -6.87 -7.05 -8.08
N HIS A 142 -6.00 -6.07 -8.24
CA HIS A 142 -6.41 -4.67 -8.31
C HIS A 142 -5.53 -3.80 -9.22
N PRO A 143 -6.13 -2.91 -10.03
CA PRO A 143 -5.46 -1.73 -10.55
C PRO A 143 -5.63 -0.59 -9.56
N ALA A 144 -4.65 0.29 -9.57
CA ALA A 144 -4.75 1.58 -8.91
C ALA A 144 -4.55 2.70 -9.94
N ARG A 145 -5.25 3.81 -9.77
CA ARG A 145 -5.16 4.99 -10.63
C ARG A 145 -5.05 6.24 -9.78
N SER A 146 -4.08 7.09 -10.07
CA SER A 146 -4.05 8.44 -9.48
C SER A 146 -5.09 9.30 -10.17
N THR A 147 -6.00 9.89 -9.40
CA THR A 147 -7.06 10.77 -9.89
C THR A 147 -6.68 12.23 -9.81
#